data_AF-A0A932JAM5-F1
#
_entry.id   AF-A0A932JAM5-F1
#
_cell.length_a   1.000
_cell.length_b   1.000
_cell.length_c   1.000
_cell.angle_alpha   90.00
_cell.angle_beta   90.00
_cell.angle_gamma   90.00
#
_symmetry.space_group_name_H-M   'P 1'
#
loop_
_entity.id
_entity.type
_entity.pdbx_description
1 polymer ?
#
loop_
_entity_poly.entity_id
_entity_poly.type
_entity_poly.pdbx_seq_one_letter_code
_entity_poly.pdbx_strand_id
1 'polypeptide(L)'
;MQSLIARYRQLPHLELIVYLGISIAMLVMLPNIPDHERDWEKNYVAPALTWLGGVHEPWKLHPTFFNPPFVLLLVTPLALLGNPASYIVFTALMLTSLYASARMLGGSPIWLVLSYPGIWMLAFGQLEPLVVLGIAFGWYAIRSKQYIWLTLAYVLLAIKPQIGLVPALLYFVWTPDWKTRLRTSWLTALVIGWTFINWGLWPMEFLPRIATQDNGLSITVGVSLWPIIGPFALALFIPALSGRIDRRLRLLILLAANALASPYSPAYSLLSLLAFPLPWWGYVVASLPVISPNGTVFTRAAMLLPLGVLFYRHVLDEAD
;
A
#
# COMPACT_ATOMS: atom_id res chain seq x y z
N MET A 1 2.43 3.42 -27.10
CA MET A 1 1.98 2.63 -25.91
C MET A 1 0.67 1.86 -26.12
N GLN A 2 -0.25 2.33 -26.97
CA GLN A 2 -1.53 1.64 -27.25
C GLN A 2 -1.35 0.20 -27.81
N SER A 3 -0.30 -0.07 -28.58
CA SER A 3 -0.01 -1.42 -29.13
C SER A 3 0.46 -2.44 -28.07
N LEU A 4 1.21 -2.00 -27.05
CA LEU A 4 1.65 -2.83 -25.92
C LEU A 4 0.50 -3.12 -24.95
N ILE A 5 -0.36 -2.12 -24.68
CA ILE A 5 -1.57 -2.29 -23.87
C ILE A 5 -2.60 -3.19 -24.58
N ALA A 6 -2.70 -3.08 -25.91
CA ALA A 6 -3.56 -3.96 -26.72
C ALA A 6 -3.06 -5.41 -26.72
N ARG A 7 -1.73 -5.65 -26.76
CA ARG A 7 -1.16 -7.00 -26.64
C ARG A 7 -1.39 -7.65 -25.28
N TYR A 8 -1.27 -6.90 -24.18
CA TYR A 8 -1.54 -7.42 -22.83
C TYR A 8 -3.00 -7.82 -22.59
N ARG A 9 -3.94 -7.37 -23.45
CA ARG A 9 -5.35 -7.80 -23.39
C ARG A 9 -5.60 -9.17 -24.03
N GLN A 10 -4.67 -9.74 -24.80
CA GLN A 10 -4.96 -10.92 -25.63
C GLN A 10 -4.75 -12.27 -24.92
N LEU A 11 -4.17 -12.31 -23.70
CA LEU A 11 -3.98 -13.57 -22.96
C LEU A 11 -4.35 -13.48 -21.46
N PRO A 12 -5.55 -12.96 -21.09
CA PRO A 12 -5.92 -12.82 -19.69
C PRO A 12 -5.98 -14.16 -18.95
N HIS A 13 -6.28 -15.26 -19.66
CA HIS A 13 -6.38 -16.58 -19.07
C HIS A 13 -5.03 -17.17 -18.66
N LEU A 14 -3.99 -17.02 -19.48
CA LEU A 14 -2.66 -17.52 -19.13
C LEU A 14 -2.07 -16.75 -17.94
N GLU A 15 -2.19 -15.42 -17.94
CA GLU A 15 -1.75 -14.59 -16.82
C GLU A 15 -2.49 -14.99 -15.52
N LEU A 16 -3.81 -15.20 -15.59
CA LEU A 16 -4.60 -15.66 -14.46
C LEU A 16 -4.17 -17.06 -13.98
N ILE A 17 -3.94 -18.02 -14.89
CA ILE A 17 -3.51 -19.37 -14.52
C ILE A 17 -2.14 -19.32 -13.82
N VAL A 18 -1.18 -18.58 -14.37
CA VAL A 18 0.15 -18.41 -13.76
C VAL A 18 0.01 -17.72 -12.40
N TYR A 19 -0.81 -16.68 -12.31
CA TYR A 19 -1.07 -15.99 -11.05
C TYR A 19 -1.70 -16.91 -9.98
N LEU A 20 -2.67 -17.75 -10.37
CA LEU A 20 -3.27 -18.74 -9.48
C LEU A 20 -2.25 -19.79 -9.03
N GLY A 21 -1.38 -20.26 -9.95
CA GLY A 21 -0.29 -21.18 -9.60
C GLY A 21 0.67 -20.58 -8.55
N ILE A 22 1.10 -19.33 -8.75
CA ILE A 22 1.93 -18.59 -7.77
C ILE A 22 1.19 -18.43 -6.45
N SER A 23 -0.09 -18.06 -6.51
CA SER A 23 -0.94 -17.86 -5.32
C SER A 23 -1.06 -19.14 -4.50
N ILE A 24 -1.32 -20.27 -5.14
CA ILE A 24 -1.40 -21.59 -4.49
C ILE A 24 -0.04 -21.95 -3.88
N ALA A 25 1.06 -21.77 -4.61
CA ALA A 25 2.40 -22.03 -4.09
C ALA A 25 2.68 -21.18 -2.83
N MET A 26 2.36 -19.89 -2.85
CA MET A 26 2.52 -19.00 -1.70
C MET A 26 1.63 -19.41 -0.51
N LEU A 27 0.38 -19.78 -0.75
CA LEU A 27 -0.53 -20.26 0.30
C LEU A 27 -0.06 -21.56 0.96
N VAL A 28 0.68 -22.41 0.23
CA VAL A 28 1.28 -23.63 0.77
C VAL A 28 2.59 -23.34 1.50
N MET A 29 3.45 -22.49 0.93
CA MET A 29 4.81 -22.28 1.44
C MET A 29 4.86 -21.33 2.63
N LEU A 30 4.18 -20.18 2.56
CA LEU A 30 4.33 -19.10 3.54
C LEU A 30 3.89 -19.48 4.97
N PRO A 31 2.83 -20.29 5.19
CA PRO A 31 2.47 -20.70 6.55
C PRO A 31 3.57 -21.48 7.29
N ASN A 32 4.56 -22.02 6.57
CA ASN A 32 5.69 -22.74 7.16
C ASN A 32 6.83 -21.82 7.63
N ILE A 33 6.76 -20.52 7.34
CA ILE A 33 7.68 -19.53 7.93
C ILE A 33 7.39 -19.48 9.44
N PRO A 34 8.38 -19.62 10.33
CA PRO A 34 8.15 -19.65 11.78
C PRO A 34 7.34 -18.45 12.28
N ASP A 35 6.32 -18.70 13.10
CA ASP A 35 5.38 -17.69 13.62
C ASP A 35 6.07 -16.47 14.26
N HIS A 36 7.20 -16.68 14.94
CA HIS A 36 7.94 -15.61 15.60
C HIS A 36 8.69 -14.69 14.61
N GLU A 37 8.77 -15.02 13.33
CA GLU A 37 9.39 -14.19 12.31
C GLU A 37 8.38 -13.32 11.57
N ARG A 38 7.08 -13.58 11.72
CA ARG A 38 6.02 -12.92 10.97
C ARG A 38 5.45 -11.71 11.72
N ASP A 39 5.20 -10.65 10.96
CA ASP A 39 4.52 -9.45 11.47
C ASP A 39 3.03 -9.71 11.71
N TRP A 40 2.42 -10.64 10.98
CA TRP A 40 1.02 -11.08 11.17
C TRP A 40 0.70 -11.40 12.63
N GLU A 41 1.48 -12.29 13.23
CA GLU A 41 1.26 -12.76 14.60
C GLU A 41 1.47 -11.64 15.62
N LYS A 42 2.64 -10.99 15.53
CA LYS A 42 3.11 -10.00 16.50
C LYS A 42 2.32 -8.70 16.43
N ASN A 43 2.11 -8.20 15.21
CA ASN A 43 1.60 -6.85 14.98
C ASN A 43 0.10 -6.84 14.67
N TYR A 44 -0.55 -7.99 14.55
CA TYR A 44 -1.98 -8.01 14.21
C TYR A 44 -2.77 -9.00 15.07
N VAL A 45 -2.43 -10.28 15.05
CA VAL A 45 -3.18 -11.32 15.79
C VAL A 45 -3.11 -11.09 17.30
N ALA A 46 -1.92 -10.93 17.87
CA ALA A 46 -1.76 -10.76 19.31
C ALA A 46 -2.45 -9.49 19.86
N PRO A 47 -2.33 -8.31 19.23
CA PRO A 47 -3.14 -7.13 19.57
C PRO A 47 -4.65 -7.35 19.48
N ALA A 48 -5.13 -8.05 18.43
CA ALA A 48 -6.55 -8.33 18.26
C ALA A 48 -7.11 -9.26 19.35
N LEU A 49 -6.37 -10.32 19.70
CA LEU A 49 -6.75 -11.22 20.80
C LEU A 49 -6.70 -10.51 22.17
N THR A 50 -5.73 -9.61 22.36
CA THR A 50 -5.61 -8.79 23.58
C THR A 50 -6.82 -7.86 23.73
N TRP A 51 -7.27 -7.26 22.62
CA TRP A 51 -8.48 -6.45 22.59
C TRP A 51 -9.74 -7.27 22.91
N LEU A 52 -9.89 -8.46 22.30
CA LEU A 52 -10.97 -9.39 22.63
C LEU A 52 -10.97 -9.84 24.10
N GLY A 53 -9.81 -9.87 24.74
CA GLY A 53 -9.66 -10.12 26.17
C GLY A 53 -10.10 -8.96 27.08
N GLY A 54 -10.61 -7.87 26.52
CA GLY A 54 -11.13 -6.73 27.27
C GLY A 54 -10.14 -5.58 27.48
N VAL A 55 -8.93 -5.66 26.92
CA VAL A 55 -7.97 -4.55 26.98
C VAL A 55 -8.37 -3.47 25.99
N HIS A 56 -8.71 -2.28 26.49
CA HIS A 56 -9.17 -1.17 25.64
C HIS A 56 -8.10 -0.68 24.66
N GLU A 57 -6.84 -0.60 25.09
CA GLU A 57 -5.73 -0.03 24.31
C GLU A 57 -4.61 -1.06 24.08
N PRO A 58 -4.85 -2.12 23.28
CA PRO A 58 -3.92 -3.23 23.12
C PRO A 58 -2.53 -2.79 22.58
N TRP A 59 -2.46 -1.73 21.76
CA TRP A 59 -1.20 -1.22 21.20
C TRP A 59 -0.24 -0.62 22.23
N LYS A 60 -0.69 -0.42 23.48
CA LYS A 60 0.20 -0.04 24.59
C LYS A 60 1.00 -1.25 25.12
N LEU A 61 0.46 -2.45 24.96
CA LEU A 61 1.11 -3.73 25.31
C LEU A 61 1.89 -4.33 24.14
N HIS A 62 1.57 -3.91 22.92
CA HIS A 62 2.20 -4.38 21.68
C HIS A 62 2.93 -3.22 20.99
N PRO A 63 4.18 -2.91 21.39
CA PRO A 63 4.90 -1.73 20.93
C PRO A 63 5.23 -1.74 19.43
N THR A 64 5.14 -2.90 18.77
CA THR A 64 5.34 -3.07 17.34
C THR A 64 4.06 -2.85 16.51
N PHE A 65 2.92 -2.58 17.16
CA PHE A 65 1.67 -2.20 16.50
C PHE A 65 1.72 -0.72 16.05
N PHE A 66 2.06 -0.51 14.78
CA PHE A 66 2.16 0.82 14.17
C PHE A 66 1.01 1.12 13.19
N ASN A 67 -0.18 0.60 13.46
CA ASN A 67 -1.35 0.83 12.62
C ASN A 67 -2.44 1.58 13.39
N PRO A 68 -3.38 2.24 12.70
CA PRO A 68 -4.59 2.74 13.34
C PRO A 68 -5.37 1.60 14.05
N PRO A 69 -5.89 1.81 15.27
CA PRO A 69 -6.60 0.78 16.03
C PRO A 69 -7.79 0.13 15.30
N PHE A 70 -8.43 0.85 14.38
CA PHE A 70 -9.57 0.32 13.62
C PHE A 70 -9.21 -0.89 12.75
N VAL A 71 -7.92 -1.06 12.42
CA VAL A 71 -7.40 -2.26 11.76
C VAL A 71 -7.73 -3.52 12.55
N LEU A 72 -7.86 -3.42 13.88
CA LEU A 72 -8.26 -4.54 14.72
C LEU A 72 -9.65 -5.07 14.34
N LEU A 73 -10.58 -4.23 13.86
CA LEU A 73 -11.89 -4.69 13.39
C LEU A 73 -11.78 -5.64 12.19
N LEU A 74 -10.80 -5.39 11.33
CA LEU A 74 -10.53 -6.23 10.16
C LEU A 74 -9.82 -7.53 10.56
N VAL A 75 -8.85 -7.41 11.47
CA VAL A 75 -7.98 -8.53 11.86
C VAL A 75 -8.69 -9.49 12.82
N THR A 76 -9.57 -9.00 13.69
CA THR A 76 -10.18 -9.80 14.77
C THR A 76 -10.91 -11.05 14.28
N PRO A 77 -11.79 -11.00 13.25
CA PRO A 77 -12.42 -12.20 12.72
C PRO A 77 -11.40 -13.24 12.21
N LEU A 78 -10.27 -12.78 11.65
CA LEU A 78 -9.21 -13.65 11.17
C LEU A 78 -8.42 -14.26 12.34
N ALA A 79 -8.10 -13.45 13.35
CA ALA A 79 -7.38 -13.90 14.55
C ALA A 79 -8.09 -15.04 15.28
N LEU A 80 -9.43 -15.04 15.29
CA LEU A 80 -10.24 -16.10 15.89
C LEU A 80 -10.11 -17.47 15.20
N LEU A 81 -9.63 -17.54 13.96
CA LEU A 81 -9.42 -18.80 13.25
C LEU A 81 -8.21 -19.59 13.78
N GLY A 82 -7.32 -18.94 14.55
CA GLY A 82 -6.05 -19.51 14.99
C GLY A 82 -5.04 -19.71 13.84
N ASN A 83 -3.79 -20.01 14.20
CA ASN A 83 -2.76 -20.34 13.23
C ASN A 83 -2.79 -21.84 12.89
N PRO A 84 -2.51 -22.24 11.63
CA PRO A 84 -2.13 -21.40 10.48
C PRO A 84 -3.30 -20.82 9.67
N ALA A 85 -4.55 -21.15 10.02
CA ALA A 85 -5.73 -20.82 9.22
C ALA A 85 -5.92 -19.30 9.03
N SER A 86 -5.74 -18.51 10.09
CA SER A 86 -5.84 -17.05 10.04
C SER A 86 -4.93 -16.44 8.97
N TYR A 87 -3.69 -16.91 8.91
CA TYR A 87 -2.66 -16.43 8.01
C TYR A 87 -2.92 -16.87 6.56
N ILE A 88 -3.41 -18.09 6.34
CA ILE A 88 -3.81 -18.57 5.00
C ILE A 88 -4.94 -17.69 4.44
N VAL A 89 -5.99 -17.42 5.24
CA VAL A 89 -7.10 -16.58 4.81
C VAL A 89 -6.64 -15.15 4.57
N PHE A 90 -5.76 -14.63 5.44
CA PHE A 90 -5.16 -13.31 5.29
C PHE A 90 -4.34 -13.19 3.99
N THR A 91 -3.44 -14.15 3.73
CA THR A 91 -2.63 -14.18 2.51
C THR A 91 -3.49 -14.31 1.25
N ALA A 92 -4.57 -15.10 1.29
CA ALA A 92 -5.51 -15.19 0.17
C ALA A 92 -6.22 -13.85 -0.10
N LEU A 93 -6.60 -13.12 0.96
CA LEU A 93 -7.13 -11.77 0.85
C LEU A 93 -6.09 -10.82 0.24
N MET A 94 -4.84 -10.84 0.72
CA MET A 94 -3.76 -9.98 0.19
C MET A 94 -3.50 -10.25 -1.29
N LEU A 95 -3.40 -11.52 -1.69
CA LEU A 95 -3.24 -11.90 -3.10
C LEU A 95 -4.41 -11.37 -3.94
N THR A 96 -5.65 -11.62 -3.51
CA THR A 96 -6.84 -11.10 -4.21
C THR A 96 -6.81 -9.58 -4.35
N SER A 97 -6.38 -8.86 -3.31
CA SER A 97 -6.20 -7.42 -3.34
C SER A 97 -5.14 -6.97 -4.34
N LEU A 98 -3.97 -7.64 -4.40
CA LEU A 98 -2.92 -7.33 -5.38
C LEU A 98 -3.39 -7.58 -6.81
N TYR A 99 -4.05 -8.71 -7.04
CA TYR A 99 -4.62 -9.04 -8.34
C TYR A 99 -5.61 -7.96 -8.80
N ALA A 100 -6.63 -7.69 -7.98
CA ALA A 100 -7.66 -6.70 -8.29
C ALA A 100 -7.03 -5.31 -8.54
N SER A 101 -6.09 -4.90 -7.69
CA SER A 101 -5.40 -3.61 -7.81
C SER A 101 -4.65 -3.47 -9.13
N ALA A 102 -3.81 -4.45 -9.46
CA ALA A 102 -3.04 -4.45 -10.70
C ALA A 102 -3.96 -4.41 -11.92
N ARG A 103 -5.06 -5.17 -11.92
CA ARG A 103 -6.03 -5.17 -13.03
C ARG A 103 -6.76 -3.83 -13.18
N MET A 104 -7.19 -3.22 -12.07
CA MET A 104 -7.90 -1.93 -12.07
C MET A 104 -6.99 -0.74 -12.42
N LEU A 105 -5.73 -0.81 -11.98
CA LEU A 105 -4.70 0.19 -12.26
C LEU A 105 -3.88 -0.13 -13.51
N GLY A 106 -4.19 -1.22 -14.22
CA GLY A 106 -3.62 -1.65 -15.49
C GLY A 106 -2.15 -2.10 -15.45
N GLY A 107 -1.62 -2.48 -14.28
CA GLY A 107 -0.33 -3.14 -14.13
C GLY A 107 -0.41 -4.66 -14.29
N SER A 108 0.70 -5.36 -14.06
CA SER A 108 0.74 -6.83 -14.11
C SER A 108 0.70 -7.43 -12.70
N PRO A 109 -0.32 -8.26 -12.38
CA PRO A 109 -0.42 -8.91 -11.07
C PRO A 109 0.71 -9.90 -10.79
N ILE A 110 1.26 -10.57 -11.81
CA ILE A 110 2.39 -11.51 -11.63
C ILE A 110 3.62 -10.74 -11.16
N TRP A 111 4.02 -9.69 -11.89
CA TRP A 111 5.19 -8.90 -11.52
C TRP A 111 5.02 -8.17 -10.19
N LEU A 112 3.79 -7.76 -9.86
CA LEU A 112 3.49 -7.16 -8.57
C LEU A 112 3.76 -8.15 -7.42
N VAL A 113 3.25 -9.38 -7.53
CA VAL A 113 3.42 -10.42 -6.51
C VAL A 113 4.85 -10.93 -6.41
N LEU A 114 5.53 -11.13 -7.54
CA LEU A 114 6.90 -11.67 -7.57
C LEU A 114 7.98 -10.62 -7.27
N SER A 115 7.63 -9.34 -7.18
CA SER A 115 8.56 -8.30 -6.77
C SER A 115 8.97 -8.44 -5.30
N TYR A 116 10.11 -7.87 -4.91
CA TYR A 116 10.51 -7.82 -3.49
C TYR A 116 9.42 -7.24 -2.57
N PRO A 117 8.79 -6.08 -2.88
CA PRO A 117 7.66 -5.59 -2.10
C PRO A 117 6.53 -6.62 -1.97
N GLY A 118 6.15 -7.29 -3.07
CA GLY A 118 5.08 -8.28 -3.08
C GLY A 118 5.39 -9.48 -2.18
N ILE A 119 6.58 -10.06 -2.35
CA ILE A 119 7.03 -11.21 -1.56
C ILE A 119 7.15 -10.83 -0.09
N TRP A 120 7.76 -9.69 0.24
CA TRP A 120 7.90 -9.22 1.62
C TRP A 120 6.52 -9.05 2.27
N MET A 121 5.59 -8.38 1.60
CA MET A 121 4.25 -8.15 2.12
C MET A 121 3.52 -9.44 2.47
N LEU A 122 3.62 -10.42 1.58
CA LEU A 122 2.97 -11.71 1.76
C LEU A 122 3.67 -12.50 2.87
N ALA A 123 5.00 -12.62 2.82
CA ALA A 123 5.77 -13.41 3.78
C ALA A 123 5.67 -12.89 5.22
N PHE A 124 5.66 -11.59 5.43
CA PHE A 124 5.53 -11.01 6.77
C PHE A 124 4.06 -10.76 7.17
N GLY A 125 3.11 -10.83 6.24
CA GLY A 125 1.68 -10.66 6.53
C GLY A 125 1.31 -9.20 6.82
N GLN A 126 1.68 -8.31 5.92
CA GLN A 126 1.50 -6.87 6.02
C GLN A 126 0.25 -6.38 5.27
N LEU A 127 -0.29 -5.22 5.67
CA LEU A 127 -1.58 -4.70 5.19
C LEU A 127 -1.51 -3.79 3.95
N GLU A 128 -0.33 -3.48 3.43
CA GLU A 128 -0.16 -2.62 2.25
C GLU A 128 -1.00 -3.07 1.05
N PRO A 129 -1.16 -4.38 0.73
CA PRO A 129 -2.01 -4.80 -0.38
C PRO A 129 -3.44 -4.24 -0.30
N LEU A 130 -3.98 -4.06 0.90
CA LEU A 130 -5.29 -3.42 1.12
C LEU A 130 -5.25 -1.93 0.84
N VAL A 131 -4.16 -1.24 1.20
CA VAL A 131 -3.97 0.18 0.89
C VAL A 131 -3.87 0.37 -0.63
N VAL A 132 -3.14 -0.51 -1.33
CA VAL A 132 -3.05 -0.51 -2.79
C VAL A 132 -4.42 -0.78 -3.43
N LEU A 133 -5.24 -1.66 -2.83
CA LEU A 133 -6.63 -1.86 -3.24
C LEU A 133 -7.47 -0.60 -3.02
N GLY A 134 -7.23 0.15 -1.94
CA GLY A 134 -7.82 1.47 -1.71
C GLY A 134 -7.49 2.47 -2.84
N ILE A 135 -6.23 2.51 -3.30
CA ILE A 135 -5.82 3.32 -4.45
C ILE A 135 -6.59 2.88 -5.71
N ALA A 136 -6.67 1.57 -5.97
CA ALA A 136 -7.39 1.03 -7.12
C ALA A 136 -8.89 1.35 -7.09
N PHE A 137 -9.55 1.16 -5.94
CA PHE A 137 -10.96 1.49 -5.74
C PHE A 137 -11.23 2.97 -5.91
N GLY A 138 -10.37 3.85 -5.38
CA GLY A 138 -10.54 5.29 -5.54
C GLY A 138 -10.40 5.71 -7.00
N TRP A 139 -9.41 5.19 -7.71
CA TRP A 139 -9.26 5.40 -9.16
C TRP A 139 -10.49 4.96 -9.95
N TYR A 140 -11.00 3.75 -9.67
CA TYR A 140 -12.22 3.23 -10.30
C TYR A 140 -13.45 4.07 -9.96
N ALA A 141 -13.60 4.47 -8.69
CA ALA A 141 -14.73 5.28 -8.21
C ALA A 141 -14.79 6.65 -8.89
N ILE A 142 -13.65 7.32 -9.08
CA ILE A 142 -13.59 8.60 -9.79
C ILE A 142 -14.05 8.46 -11.25
N ARG A 143 -13.69 7.35 -11.93
CA ARG A 143 -14.09 7.11 -13.32
C ARG A 143 -15.55 6.69 -13.46
N SER A 144 -16.03 5.86 -12.55
CA SER A 144 -17.40 5.31 -12.54
C SER A 144 -18.43 6.21 -11.83
N LYS A 145 -17.97 7.25 -11.13
CA LYS A 145 -18.77 8.15 -10.28
C LYS A 145 -19.57 7.42 -9.19
N GLN A 146 -19.02 6.33 -8.66
CA GLN A 146 -19.69 5.51 -7.65
C GLN A 146 -19.15 5.80 -6.24
N TYR A 147 -19.97 6.41 -5.39
CA TYR A 147 -19.57 6.87 -4.05
C TYR A 147 -19.21 5.71 -3.10
N ILE A 148 -19.84 4.54 -3.23
CA ILE A 148 -19.56 3.39 -2.34
C ILE A 148 -18.11 2.94 -2.47
N TRP A 149 -17.62 2.78 -3.71
CA TRP A 149 -16.21 2.44 -3.96
C TRP A 149 -15.26 3.53 -3.47
N LEU A 150 -15.66 4.79 -3.54
CA LEU A 150 -14.87 5.89 -3.00
C LEU A 150 -14.80 5.87 -1.47
N THR A 151 -15.89 5.53 -0.79
CA THR A 151 -15.90 5.34 0.68
C THR A 151 -14.99 4.18 1.06
N LEU A 152 -15.13 3.04 0.38
CA LEU A 152 -14.25 1.88 0.59
C LEU A 152 -12.78 2.25 0.36
N ALA A 153 -12.50 3.03 -0.68
CA ALA A 153 -11.16 3.55 -0.94
C ALA A 153 -10.63 4.35 0.27
N TYR A 154 -11.37 5.32 0.79
CA TYR A 154 -10.89 6.10 1.94
C TYR A 154 -10.67 5.27 3.20
N VAL A 155 -11.54 4.30 3.49
CA VAL A 155 -11.37 3.40 4.64
C VAL A 155 -10.09 2.57 4.49
N LEU A 156 -9.83 2.03 3.29
CA LEU A 156 -8.63 1.24 3.01
C LEU A 156 -7.35 2.10 3.00
N LEU A 157 -7.41 3.31 2.45
CA LEU A 157 -6.29 4.26 2.45
C LEU A 157 -5.93 4.72 3.86
N ALA A 158 -6.91 4.81 4.76
CA ALA A 158 -6.68 5.16 6.15
C ALA A 158 -5.87 4.10 6.93
N ILE A 159 -5.75 2.85 6.42
CA ILE A 159 -4.98 1.78 7.09
C ILE A 159 -3.51 2.17 7.24
N LYS A 160 -2.91 2.83 6.23
CA LYS A 160 -1.57 3.42 6.30
C LYS A 160 -1.60 4.85 5.79
N PRO A 161 -1.84 5.85 6.66
CA PRO A 161 -1.95 7.25 6.26
C PRO A 161 -0.71 7.77 5.52
N GLN A 162 0.48 7.23 5.81
CA GLN A 162 1.73 7.61 5.17
C GLN A 162 1.72 7.34 3.66
N ILE A 163 0.98 6.33 3.21
CA ILE A 163 0.82 5.99 1.79
C ILE A 163 -0.52 6.51 1.28
N GLY A 164 -1.57 6.41 2.10
CA GLY A 164 -2.94 6.65 1.67
C GLY A 164 -3.43 8.10 1.71
N LEU A 165 -2.77 9.00 2.44
CA LEU A 165 -3.22 10.38 2.58
C LEU A 165 -3.20 11.13 1.23
N VAL A 166 -2.10 11.02 0.48
CA VAL A 166 -1.96 11.68 -0.83
C VAL A 166 -3.04 11.26 -1.83
N PRO A 167 -3.26 9.96 -2.12
CA PRO A 167 -4.35 9.54 -3.00
C PRO A 167 -5.73 9.92 -2.43
N ALA A 168 -5.94 9.88 -1.11
CA ALA A 168 -7.22 10.29 -0.53
C ALA A 168 -7.54 11.78 -0.81
N LEU A 169 -6.56 12.68 -0.60
CA LEU A 169 -6.72 14.10 -0.91
C LEU A 169 -7.00 14.32 -2.41
N LEU A 170 -6.31 13.59 -3.28
CA LEU A 170 -6.54 13.67 -4.73
C LEU A 170 -7.96 13.26 -5.10
N TYR A 171 -8.45 12.14 -4.58
CA TYR A 171 -9.80 11.71 -4.90
C TYR A 171 -10.85 12.68 -4.37
N PHE A 172 -10.61 13.32 -3.22
CA PHE A 172 -11.48 14.36 -2.70
C PHE A 172 -11.57 15.55 -3.65
N VAL A 173 -10.42 16.04 -4.14
CA VAL A 173 -10.32 17.14 -5.10
C VAL A 173 -10.90 16.76 -6.46
N TRP A 174 -10.64 15.54 -6.95
CA TRP A 174 -11.09 15.07 -8.27
C TRP A 174 -12.56 14.68 -8.33
N THR A 175 -13.23 14.53 -7.18
CA THR A 175 -14.67 14.31 -7.10
C THR A 175 -15.39 15.63 -7.40
N PRO A 176 -16.01 15.80 -8.58
CA PRO A 176 -16.57 17.09 -8.97
C PRO A 176 -17.93 17.37 -8.30
N ASP A 177 -18.71 16.32 -8.03
CA ASP A 177 -20.03 16.44 -7.43
C ASP A 177 -19.93 16.61 -5.91
N TRP A 178 -20.37 17.77 -5.42
CA TRP A 178 -20.43 18.09 -3.99
C TRP A 178 -21.25 17.06 -3.20
N LYS A 179 -22.36 16.56 -3.76
CA LYS A 179 -23.22 15.59 -3.05
C LYS A 179 -22.47 14.27 -2.81
N THR A 180 -21.79 13.76 -3.83
CA THR A 180 -20.91 12.59 -3.74
C THR A 180 -19.79 12.82 -2.73
N ARG A 181 -19.14 13.99 -2.78
CA ARG A 181 -18.09 14.36 -1.84
C ARG A 181 -18.60 14.33 -0.39
N LEU A 182 -19.71 15.01 -0.10
CA LEU A 182 -20.31 15.05 1.24
C LEU A 182 -20.72 13.65 1.71
N ARG A 183 -21.42 12.87 0.88
CA ARG A 183 -21.83 11.49 1.24
C ARG A 183 -20.64 10.61 1.58
N THR A 184 -19.60 10.68 0.77
CA THR A 184 -18.39 9.86 0.98
C THR A 184 -17.65 10.31 2.24
N SER A 185 -17.48 11.61 2.44
CA SER A 185 -16.91 12.17 3.66
C SER A 185 -17.69 11.75 4.89
N TRP A 186 -19.03 11.80 4.85
CA TRP A 186 -19.85 11.40 5.98
C TRP A 186 -19.72 9.92 6.29
N LEU A 187 -19.85 9.03 5.29
CA LEU A 187 -19.71 7.59 5.50
C LEU A 187 -18.31 7.22 6.00
N THR A 188 -17.27 7.85 5.47
CA THR A 188 -15.90 7.66 5.95
C THR A 188 -15.75 8.15 7.39
N ALA A 189 -16.30 9.32 7.71
CA ALA A 189 -16.28 9.88 9.05
C ALA A 189 -17.13 9.07 10.04
N LEU A 190 -18.18 8.34 9.61
CA LEU A 190 -18.89 7.41 10.47
C LEU A 190 -18.03 6.18 10.80
N VAL A 191 -17.35 5.61 9.80
CA VAL A 191 -16.43 4.48 10.01
C VAL A 191 -15.28 4.86 10.92
N ILE A 192 -14.61 5.99 10.65
CA ILE A 192 -13.51 6.48 11.49
C ILE A 192 -14.04 7.01 12.84
N GLY A 193 -15.21 7.65 12.83
CA GLY A 193 -15.93 8.14 14.01
C GLY A 193 -16.18 7.05 15.04
N TRP A 194 -16.63 5.89 14.56
CA TRP A 194 -16.82 4.70 15.39
C TRP A 194 -15.54 4.28 16.13
N THR A 195 -14.37 4.55 15.55
CA THR A 195 -13.08 4.22 16.16
C THR A 195 -12.77 5.11 17.36
N PHE A 196 -13.19 6.38 17.33
CA PHE A 196 -13.03 7.29 18.47
C PHE A 196 -13.90 6.89 19.65
N ILE A 197 -15.08 6.30 19.38
CA ILE A 197 -15.95 5.76 20.43
C ILE A 197 -15.28 4.57 21.13
N ASN A 198 -14.60 3.71 20.36
CA ASN A 198 -14.00 2.48 20.88
C ASN A 198 -12.59 2.63 21.42
N TRP A 199 -11.84 3.68 21.04
CA TRP A 199 -10.41 3.82 21.34
C TRP A 199 -9.98 5.24 21.68
N GLY A 200 -10.94 6.16 21.89
CA GLY A 200 -10.66 7.55 22.21
C GLY A 200 -9.88 8.28 21.12
N LEU A 201 -9.14 9.31 21.51
CA LEU A 201 -8.35 10.18 20.61
C LEU A 201 -7.00 9.55 20.21
N TRP A 202 -7.01 8.30 19.75
CA TRP A 202 -5.83 7.56 19.34
C TRP A 202 -4.90 8.29 18.34
N PRO A 203 -5.35 9.18 17.43
CA PRO A 203 -4.43 9.90 16.54
C PRO A 203 -3.40 10.76 17.30
N MET A 204 -3.76 11.26 18.49
CA MET A 204 -2.85 12.09 19.30
C MET A 204 -1.69 11.26 19.87
N GLU A 205 -1.88 9.96 20.10
CA GLU A 205 -0.82 9.03 20.49
C GLU A 205 -0.05 8.48 19.28
N PHE A 206 -0.77 8.28 18.17
CA PHE A 206 -0.25 7.63 16.98
C PHE A 206 0.66 8.53 16.15
N LEU A 207 0.30 9.81 15.95
CA LEU A 207 1.07 10.75 15.14
C LEU A 207 2.50 10.96 15.66
N PRO A 208 2.74 11.17 16.98
CA PRO A 208 4.11 11.25 17.51
C PRO A 208 4.90 9.96 17.32
N ARG A 209 4.26 8.79 17.43
CA ARG A 209 4.93 7.49 17.22
C ARG A 209 5.42 7.35 15.79
N ILE A 210 4.60 7.68 14.78
CA ILE A 210 5.04 7.65 13.38
C ILE A 210 6.18 8.65 13.16
N ALA A 211 6.06 9.87 13.69
CA ALA A 211 7.07 10.90 13.52
C ALA A 211 8.43 10.53 14.14
N THR A 212 8.43 9.69 15.18
CA THR A 212 9.63 9.25 15.91
C THR A 212 10.05 7.82 15.56
N GLN A 213 9.35 7.13 14.64
CA GLN A 213 9.65 5.76 14.21
C GLN A 213 10.97 5.66 13.41
N ASP A 214 11.67 6.78 13.20
CA ASP A 214 12.91 6.93 12.44
C ASP A 214 14.16 6.30 13.11
N ASN A 215 14.01 5.55 14.21
CA ASN A 215 15.11 5.03 15.04
C ASN A 215 15.87 3.81 14.47
N GLY A 216 16.16 3.78 13.15
CA GLY A 216 17.18 2.90 12.55
C GLY A 216 16.73 2.01 11.38
N LEU A 217 15.45 1.66 11.30
CA LEU A 217 14.90 0.89 10.17
C LEU A 217 14.77 1.74 8.89
N SER A 218 14.41 3.01 9.02
CA SER A 218 14.27 3.98 7.91
C SER A 218 15.55 4.12 7.06
N ILE A 219 16.72 4.13 7.71
CA ILE A 219 18.02 4.31 7.02
C ILE A 219 18.47 3.04 6.28
N THR A 220 18.04 1.87 6.74
CA THR A 220 18.50 0.55 6.27
C THR A 220 17.55 -0.08 5.27
N VAL A 221 16.24 0.14 5.41
CA VAL A 221 15.21 -0.46 4.55
C VAL A 221 14.27 0.55 3.88
N GLY A 222 14.48 1.85 4.08
CA GLY A 222 13.67 2.93 3.49
C GLY A 222 14.07 3.33 2.08
N VAL A 223 13.09 3.84 1.32
CA VAL A 223 13.28 4.54 0.04
C VAL A 223 13.12 6.05 0.16
N SER A 224 12.86 6.56 1.36
CA SER A 224 12.64 7.98 1.61
C SER A 224 13.94 8.79 1.53
N LEU A 225 13.84 10.01 0.98
CA LEU A 225 14.85 11.04 1.05
C LEU A 225 14.68 11.93 2.29
N TRP A 226 13.59 11.77 3.05
CA TRP A 226 13.34 12.55 4.26
C TRP A 226 14.49 12.51 5.27
N PRO A 227 15.15 11.36 5.55
CA PRO A 227 16.30 11.35 6.45
C PRO A 227 17.53 12.10 5.93
N ILE A 228 17.59 12.39 4.62
CA ILE A 228 18.74 13.02 3.96
C ILE A 228 18.54 14.54 3.82
N ILE A 229 17.38 14.95 3.29
CA ILE A 229 17.06 16.35 2.97
C ILE A 229 15.87 16.90 3.77
N GLY A 230 15.30 16.11 4.68
CA GLY A 230 14.21 16.54 5.55
C GLY A 230 12.97 17.03 4.78
N PRO A 231 12.30 18.07 5.31
CA PRO A 231 11.13 18.67 4.67
C PRO A 231 11.36 19.20 3.25
N PHE A 232 12.60 19.43 2.82
CA PHE A 232 12.86 19.84 1.43
C PHE A 232 12.47 18.76 0.40
N ALA A 233 12.35 17.49 0.81
CA ALA A 233 11.80 16.43 -0.04
C ALA A 233 10.35 16.72 -0.51
N LEU A 234 9.60 17.56 0.21
CA LEU A 234 8.26 17.99 -0.20
C LEU A 234 8.27 18.78 -1.52
N ALA A 235 9.40 19.36 -1.93
CA ALA A 235 9.55 20.01 -3.23
C ALA A 235 9.32 19.04 -4.41
N LEU A 236 9.46 17.72 -4.19
CA LEU A 236 9.19 16.68 -5.20
C LEU A 236 7.71 16.60 -5.60
N PHE A 237 6.79 17.22 -4.84
CA PHE A 237 5.39 17.36 -5.24
C PHE A 237 5.18 18.43 -6.32
N ILE A 238 6.08 19.41 -6.46
CA ILE A 238 5.92 20.54 -7.39
C ILE A 238 5.77 20.07 -8.85
N PRO A 239 6.62 19.17 -9.38
CA PRO A 239 6.46 18.66 -10.75
C PRO A 239 5.12 17.97 -10.97
N ALA A 240 4.59 17.30 -9.94
CA ALA A 240 3.38 16.51 -10.02
C ALA A 240 2.09 17.38 -9.95
N LEU A 241 2.18 18.51 -9.22
CA LEU A 241 1.10 19.49 -9.08
C LEU A 241 1.06 20.51 -10.22
N SER A 242 2.19 20.70 -10.92
CA SER A 242 2.32 21.65 -12.03
C SER A 242 2.03 21.01 -13.40
N GLY A 243 1.56 21.84 -14.34
CA GLY A 243 1.33 21.44 -15.73
C GLY A 243 0.02 20.68 -15.97
N ARG A 244 -0.19 20.32 -17.24
CA ARG A 244 -1.33 19.53 -17.71
C ARG A 244 -0.90 18.08 -17.82
N ILE A 245 -1.15 17.29 -16.78
CA ILE A 245 -0.80 15.87 -16.71
C ILE A 245 -2.09 15.08 -16.63
N ASP A 246 -2.20 13.97 -17.36
CA ASP A 246 -3.30 13.02 -17.20
C ASP A 246 -3.47 12.61 -15.73
N ARG A 247 -4.72 12.42 -15.29
CA ARG A 247 -5.00 12.13 -13.88
C ARG A 247 -4.32 10.83 -13.40
N ARG A 248 -4.22 9.81 -14.26
CA ARG A 248 -3.60 8.53 -13.88
C ARG A 248 -2.09 8.70 -13.68
N LEU A 249 -1.44 9.38 -14.62
CA LEU A 249 -0.01 9.67 -14.52
C LEU A 249 0.27 10.61 -13.34
N ARG A 250 -0.58 11.61 -13.10
CA ARG A 250 -0.48 12.49 -11.94
C ARG A 250 -0.58 11.71 -10.62
N LEU A 251 -1.51 10.76 -10.51
CA LEU A 251 -1.59 9.88 -9.34
C LEU A 251 -0.29 9.10 -9.13
N LEU A 252 0.25 8.49 -10.19
CA LEU A 252 1.50 7.72 -10.12
C LEU A 252 2.70 8.59 -9.69
N ILE A 253 2.86 9.77 -10.28
CA ILE A 253 3.94 10.72 -9.93
C ILE A 253 3.79 11.19 -8.47
N LEU A 254 2.57 11.48 -8.02
CA LEU A 254 2.32 11.89 -6.63
C LEU A 254 2.58 10.77 -5.63
N LEU A 255 2.29 9.52 -5.97
CA LEU A 255 2.68 8.36 -5.15
C LEU A 255 4.20 8.21 -5.10
N ALA A 256 4.91 8.46 -6.20
CA ALA A 256 6.37 8.40 -6.24
C ALA A 256 7.01 9.53 -5.41
N ALA A 257 6.50 10.76 -5.54
CA ALA A 257 6.89 11.88 -4.69
C ALA A 257 6.63 11.59 -3.21
N ASN A 258 5.46 11.03 -2.88
CA ASN A 258 5.12 10.63 -1.52
C ASN A 258 6.07 9.56 -0.96
N ALA A 259 6.42 8.54 -1.76
CA ALA A 259 7.36 7.51 -1.35
C ALA A 259 8.75 8.08 -1.00
N LEU A 260 9.20 9.12 -1.73
CA LEU A 260 10.47 9.80 -1.47
C LEU A 260 10.38 10.85 -0.35
N ALA A 261 9.22 11.46 -0.14
CA ALA A 261 9.05 12.58 0.78
C ALA A 261 8.38 12.21 2.11
N SER A 262 7.88 10.99 2.28
CA SER A 262 7.32 10.55 3.56
C SER A 262 8.43 10.27 4.58
N PRO A 263 8.33 10.73 5.85
CA PRO A 263 9.29 10.38 6.90
C PRO A 263 9.47 8.88 7.08
N TYR A 264 8.43 8.10 6.77
CA TYR A 264 8.44 6.66 6.81
C TYR A 264 7.93 6.09 5.49
N SER A 265 8.84 5.56 4.68
CA SER A 265 8.54 4.88 3.43
C SER A 265 9.50 3.70 3.24
N PRO A 266 9.19 2.54 3.83
CA PRO A 266 9.96 1.32 3.61
C PRO A 266 9.89 0.89 2.14
N ALA A 267 10.90 0.18 1.64
CA ALA A 267 10.95 -0.24 0.24
C ALA A 267 9.76 -1.10 -0.20
N TYR A 268 9.14 -1.81 0.72
CA TYR A 268 7.93 -2.57 0.44
C TYR A 268 6.70 -1.69 0.16
N SER A 269 6.70 -0.41 0.53
CA SER A 269 5.63 0.55 0.19
C SER A 269 5.62 0.92 -1.29
N LEU A 270 6.70 0.61 -2.03
CA LEU A 270 6.77 0.76 -3.49
C LEU A 270 5.74 -0.12 -4.23
N LEU A 271 5.11 -1.07 -3.54
CA LEU A 271 3.97 -1.83 -4.05
C LEU A 271 2.87 -0.94 -4.64
N SER A 272 2.67 0.25 -4.05
CA SER A 272 1.72 1.27 -4.54
C SER A 272 2.05 1.78 -5.94
N LEU A 273 3.33 1.82 -6.34
CA LEU A 273 3.78 2.18 -7.68
C LEU A 273 3.72 0.99 -8.63
N LEU A 274 4.15 -0.18 -8.17
CA LEU A 274 4.22 -1.41 -8.97
C LEU A 274 2.86 -1.92 -9.46
N ALA A 275 1.77 -1.49 -8.82
CA ALA A 275 0.41 -1.79 -9.26
C ALA A 275 0.02 -1.08 -10.57
N PHE A 276 0.77 -0.05 -10.98
CA PHE A 276 0.61 0.64 -12.26
C PHE A 276 1.43 -0.05 -13.36
N PRO A 277 1.12 0.19 -14.65
CA PRO A 277 1.97 -0.26 -15.75
C PRO A 277 3.28 0.51 -15.71
N LEU A 278 4.34 -0.15 -15.29
CA LEU A 278 5.69 0.40 -15.30
C LEU A 278 6.54 -0.28 -16.40
N PRO A 279 7.59 0.38 -16.88
CA PRO A 279 8.60 -0.28 -17.71
C PRO A 279 9.22 -1.47 -16.96
N TRP A 280 9.73 -2.45 -17.71
CA TRP A 280 10.35 -3.66 -17.15
C TRP A 280 11.45 -3.35 -16.12
N TRP A 281 12.23 -2.28 -16.34
CA TRP A 281 13.30 -1.88 -15.43
C TRP A 281 12.78 -1.53 -14.03
N GLY A 282 11.54 -1.03 -13.93
CA GLY A 282 10.94 -0.68 -12.64
C GLY A 282 10.74 -1.90 -11.73
N TYR A 283 10.34 -3.03 -12.32
CA TYR A 283 10.21 -4.30 -11.60
C TYR A 283 11.56 -4.89 -11.20
N VAL A 284 12.58 -4.73 -12.05
CA VAL A 284 13.96 -5.14 -11.75
C VAL A 284 14.52 -4.34 -10.57
N VAL A 285 14.45 -3.01 -10.64
CA VAL A 285 14.92 -2.11 -9.58
C VAL A 285 14.22 -2.39 -8.26
N ALA A 286 12.89 -2.60 -8.28
CA ALA A 286 12.15 -2.94 -7.07
C ALA A 286 12.58 -4.27 -6.45
N SER A 287 13.11 -5.21 -7.24
CA SER A 287 13.44 -6.57 -6.80
C SER A 287 14.92 -6.74 -6.40
N LEU A 288 15.74 -5.72 -6.62
CA LEU A 288 17.15 -5.70 -6.21
C LEU A 288 17.40 -6.05 -4.73
N PRO A 289 16.53 -5.73 -3.76
CA PRO A 289 16.78 -6.12 -2.37
C PRO A 289 16.85 -7.64 -2.15
N VAL A 290 16.18 -8.46 -2.98
CA VAL A 290 16.20 -9.94 -2.88
C VAL A 290 17.60 -10.50 -3.13
N ILE A 291 18.37 -9.89 -4.03
CA ILE A 291 19.68 -10.41 -4.46
C ILE A 291 20.84 -9.95 -3.56
N SER A 292 20.54 -9.22 -2.48
CA SER A 292 21.55 -8.58 -1.63
C SER A 292 21.76 -9.32 -0.31
N PRO A 293 22.90 -9.99 -0.11
CA PRO A 293 23.21 -10.67 1.15
C PRO A 293 23.20 -9.74 2.38
N ASN A 294 23.53 -8.46 2.17
CA ASN A 294 23.65 -7.46 3.23
C ASN A 294 22.45 -6.50 3.32
N GLY A 295 21.39 -6.71 2.51
CA GLY A 295 20.13 -5.95 2.46
C GLY A 295 20.19 -4.45 2.15
N THR A 296 21.12 -3.70 2.72
CA THR A 296 21.07 -2.23 2.87
C THR A 296 21.34 -1.45 1.58
N VAL A 297 22.40 -1.78 0.83
CA VAL A 297 22.78 -1.05 -0.39
C VAL A 297 21.70 -1.19 -1.47
N PHE A 298 21.23 -2.42 -1.71
CA PHE A 298 20.22 -2.66 -2.73
C PHE A 298 18.81 -2.24 -2.29
N THR A 299 18.52 -2.21 -0.99
CA THR A 299 17.27 -1.58 -0.52
C THR A 299 17.25 -0.08 -0.78
N ARG A 300 18.39 0.59 -0.63
CA ARG A 300 18.53 1.99 -1.06
C ARG A 300 18.41 2.14 -2.58
N ALA A 301 18.97 1.22 -3.36
CA ALA A 301 18.81 1.26 -4.82
C ALA A 301 17.34 1.21 -5.27
N ALA A 302 16.43 0.67 -4.45
CA ALA A 302 15.00 0.71 -4.73
C ALA A 302 14.43 2.15 -4.79
N MET A 303 15.12 3.16 -4.20
CA MET A 303 14.76 4.58 -4.34
C MET A 303 14.85 5.07 -5.80
N LEU A 304 15.63 4.39 -6.64
CA LEU A 304 15.73 4.70 -8.06
C LEU A 304 14.40 4.47 -8.79
N LEU A 305 13.51 3.62 -8.26
CA LEU A 305 12.18 3.42 -8.83
C LEU A 305 11.32 4.69 -8.78
N PRO A 306 10.98 5.26 -7.60
CA PRO A 306 10.19 6.47 -7.55
C PRO A 306 10.91 7.65 -8.22
N LEU A 307 12.23 7.77 -8.12
CA LEU A 307 12.98 8.78 -8.87
C LEU A 307 12.79 8.61 -10.39
N GLY A 308 12.96 7.39 -10.89
CA GLY A 308 12.73 7.06 -12.29
C GLY A 308 11.31 7.39 -12.73
N VAL A 309 10.29 7.15 -11.90
CA VAL A 309 8.90 7.55 -12.18
C VAL A 309 8.74 9.06 -12.30
N LEU A 310 9.42 9.85 -11.46
CA LEU A 310 9.39 11.32 -11.55
C LEU A 310 10.01 11.83 -12.87
N PHE A 311 11.09 11.20 -13.34
CA PHE A 311 11.75 11.57 -14.61
C PHE A 311 11.08 10.96 -15.84
N TYR A 312 10.42 9.81 -15.71
CA TYR A 312 9.77 9.08 -16.80
C TYR A 312 8.62 9.89 -17.45
N ARG A 313 8.10 10.91 -16.76
CA ARG A 313 7.17 11.90 -17.32
C ARG A 313 7.62 12.41 -18.70
N HIS A 314 8.90 12.74 -18.85
CA HIS A 314 9.43 13.31 -20.08
C HIS A 314 9.38 12.35 -21.27
N VAL A 315 9.47 11.04 -21.02
CA VAL A 315 9.49 10.01 -22.07
C VAL A 315 8.08 9.70 -22.60
N LEU A 316 7.04 9.91 -21.77
CA LEU A 316 5.65 9.65 -22.17
C LEU A 316 5.03 10.81 -22.96
N ASP A 317 5.38 12.05 -22.64
CA ASP A 317 4.87 13.23 -23.35
C ASP A 317 5.40 13.31 -24.80
N GLU A 318 6.48 12.59 -25.14
CA GLU A 318 7.07 12.54 -26.49
C GLU A 318 6.54 11.40 -27.37
N ALA A 319 5.72 10.50 -26.82
CA ALA A 319 5.26 9.28 -27.51
C ALA A 319 3.82 9.36 -28.05
N ASP A 320 3.16 10.51 -27.87
CA ASP A 320 1.85 10.87 -28.45
C ASP A 320 2.03 12.02 -29.47
#